data_AF-A0A7R9JSH8-F1
#
_entry.id   AF-A0A7R9JSH8-F1
#
_cell.length_a   1.000
_cell.length_b   1.000
_cell.length_c   1.000
_cell.angle_alpha   90.00
_cell.angle_beta   90.00
_cell.angle_gamma   90.00
#
_symmetry.space_group_name_H-M   'P 1'
#
loop_
_entity.id
_entity.type
_entity.pdbx_description
1 polymer ?
#
loop_
_entity_poly.entity_id
_entity_poly.type
_entity_poly.pdbx_seq_one_letter_code
_entity_poly.pdbx_strand_id
1 'polypeptide(L)'
;MLSQTIEDGEIEVRISVGVKDTCPRLLINREKAGQRDRLMRLVGMSSGLDFDSDNNVRDVAWLGDCDEGCQLLADKLGWGDELKQLVESEHKKIDIQKAKEEKMAKEKVGTVSTTDDGIQDKKEDDTKKEWL
;
A
#
# COMPACT_ATOMS: atom_id res chain seq x y z
N MET A 1 -11.96 -13.10 14.95
CA MET A 1 -11.73 -14.48 15.42
C MET A 1 -13.08 -15.18 15.49
N LEU A 2 -13.23 -16.38 14.92
CA LEU A 2 -14.49 -17.13 15.00
C LEU A 2 -14.65 -17.67 16.42
N SER A 3 -15.68 -17.23 17.14
CA SER A 3 -16.12 -17.89 18.38
C SER A 3 -17.49 -18.50 18.12
N GLN A 4 -17.62 -19.80 18.34
CA GLN A 4 -18.88 -20.52 18.26
C GLN A 4 -19.42 -20.70 19.67
N THR A 5 -20.64 -20.24 19.92
CA THR A 5 -21.41 -20.60 21.12
C THR A 5 -22.66 -21.31 20.63
N ILE A 6 -22.97 -22.47 21.21
CA ILE A 6 -24.18 -23.23 20.91
C ILE A 6 -25.16 -22.95 22.04
N GLU A 7 -26.19 -22.16 21.77
CA GLU A 7 -27.39 -22.08 22.60
C GLU A 7 -28.58 -22.52 21.71
N ASP A 8 -29.38 -23.46 22.20
CA ASP A 8 -30.62 -23.94 21.57
C ASP A 8 -30.51 -24.54 20.16
N GLY A 9 -29.33 -25.04 19.76
CA GLY A 9 -29.15 -25.74 18.49
C GLY A 9 -29.10 -24.84 17.26
N GLU A 10 -29.10 -23.51 17.45
CA GLU A 10 -28.78 -22.55 16.41
C GLU A 10 -27.29 -22.19 16.44
N ILE A 11 -26.66 -22.15 15.27
CA ILE A 11 -25.26 -21.69 15.14
C ILE A 11 -25.29 -20.16 15.06
N GLU A 12 -25.05 -19.48 16.17
CA GLU A 12 -24.82 -18.02 16.16
C GLU A 12 -23.39 -17.73 15.66
N VAL A 13 -23.25 -17.39 14.38
CA VAL A 13 -21.97 -16.92 13.83
C VAL A 13 -21.75 -15.47 14.24
N ARG A 14 -21.06 -15.24 15.36
CA ARG A 14 -20.60 -13.90 15.72
C ARG A 14 -19.37 -13.50 14.91
N ILE A 15 -19.57 -12.59 13.96
CA ILE A 15 -18.46 -11.88 13.31
C ILE A 15 -17.90 -10.89 14.33
N SER A 16 -16.84 -11.28 15.03
CA SER A 16 -16.06 -10.34 15.83
C SER A 16 -15.27 -9.43 14.89
N VAL A 17 -15.75 -8.20 14.72
CA VAL A 17 -15.04 -7.11 14.05
C VAL A 17 -13.91 -6.64 14.96
N GLY A 18 -12.66 -6.71 14.47
CA GLY A 18 -11.47 -6.26 15.20
C GLY A 18 -10.63 -7.37 15.85
N VAL A 19 -9.60 -6.96 16.58
CA VAL A 19 -8.65 -7.86 17.27
C VAL A 19 -8.98 -7.98 18.76
N LYS A 20 -8.68 -9.14 19.36
CA LYS A 20 -8.91 -9.41 20.79
C LYS A 20 -8.28 -8.36 21.69
N ASP A 21 -8.87 -8.16 22.88
CA ASP A 21 -8.35 -7.22 23.88
C ASP A 21 -6.97 -7.56 24.43
N THR A 22 -6.59 -8.83 24.39
CA THR A 22 -5.27 -9.29 24.83
C THR A 22 -4.20 -9.24 23.74
N CYS A 23 -4.56 -8.93 22.49
CA CYS A 23 -3.63 -8.93 21.36
C CYS A 23 -2.81 -7.63 21.38
N PRO A 24 -1.47 -7.67 21.59
CA PRO A 24 -0.63 -6.48 21.47
C PRO A 24 -0.71 -5.91 20.06
N ARG A 25 -0.70 -4.58 19.93
CA ARG A 25 -0.73 -3.86 18.66
C ARG A 25 0.45 -2.91 18.59
N LEU A 26 1.20 -2.97 17.49
CA LEU A 26 2.34 -2.09 17.24
C LEU A 26 2.01 -1.19 16.04
N LEU A 27 2.12 0.12 16.23
CA LEU A 27 2.13 1.11 15.15
C LEU A 27 3.58 1.48 14.84
N ILE A 28 4.03 1.26 13.60
CA ILE A 28 5.27 1.81 13.05
C ILE A 28 4.85 2.84 12.02
N ASN A 29 5.02 4.12 12.34
CA ASN A 29 4.62 5.21 11.44
C ASN A 29 5.33 6.51 11.82
N ARG A 30 5.37 7.49 10.91
CA ARG A 30 5.99 8.80 11.21
C ARG A 30 5.27 9.58 12.29
N GLU A 31 3.96 9.38 12.41
CA GLU A 31 3.10 10.04 13.39
C GLU A 31 2.11 9.07 14.02
N LYS A 32 1.55 9.44 15.16
CA LYS A 32 0.50 8.64 15.80
C LYS A 32 -0.77 8.69 14.94
N ALA A 33 -1.31 7.52 14.63
CA ALA A 33 -2.54 7.37 13.85
C ALA A 33 -3.50 6.43 14.56
N GLY A 34 -4.80 6.56 14.30
CA GLY A 34 -5.83 5.67 14.84
C GLY A 34 -6.00 5.76 16.35
N GLN A 35 -5.51 6.83 17.00
CA GLN A 35 -5.77 7.05 18.42
C GLN A 35 -7.25 7.27 18.68
N ARG A 36 -7.73 6.79 19.83
CA ARG A 36 -9.10 7.03 20.28
C ARG A 36 -9.36 8.54 20.38
N ASP A 37 -10.43 9.02 19.74
CA ASP A 37 -10.88 10.40 19.93
C ASP A 37 -11.38 10.58 21.37
N ARG A 38 -10.97 11.68 22.03
CA ARG A 38 -11.42 12.04 23.38
C ARG A 38 -12.94 12.19 23.47
N LEU A 39 -13.59 12.69 22.42
CA LEU A 39 -15.04 12.85 22.39
C LEU A 39 -15.74 11.49 22.29
N MET A 40 -15.20 10.57 21.47
CA MET A 40 -15.73 9.20 21.34
C MET A 40 -15.56 8.38 22.61
N ARG A 41 -14.48 8.63 23.37
CA ARG A 41 -14.28 8.04 24.69
C ARG A 41 -15.37 8.45 25.69
N LEU A 42 -15.86 9.70 25.61
CA LEU A 42 -16.88 10.22 26.53
C LEU A 42 -18.26 9.61 26.28
N VAL A 43 -18.58 9.25 25.04
CA VAL A 43 -19.83 8.57 24.65
C VAL A 43 -19.75 7.05 24.74
N GLY A 44 -18.69 6.49 25.35
CA GLY A 44 -18.55 5.04 25.57
C GLY A 44 -18.17 4.24 24.31
N MET A 45 -17.84 4.90 23.20
CA MET A 45 -17.39 4.25 21.97
C MET A 45 -15.86 4.11 22.00
N SER A 46 -15.38 2.95 22.48
CA SER A 46 -13.96 2.71 22.78
C SER A 46 -13.11 2.18 21.62
N SER A 47 -13.44 2.53 20.38
CA SER A 47 -12.69 2.07 19.20
C SER A 47 -11.41 2.88 18.99
N GLY A 48 -10.26 2.20 18.80
CA GLY A 48 -8.98 2.83 18.46
C GLY A 48 -7.77 2.33 19.27
N LEU A 49 -6.61 2.94 19.00
CA LEU A 49 -5.34 2.74 19.69
C LEU A 49 -5.22 3.69 20.88
N ASP A 50 -4.53 3.26 21.93
CA ASP A 50 -4.28 4.05 23.13
C ASP A 50 -2.80 3.99 23.50
N PHE A 51 -2.04 5.02 23.14
CA PHE A 51 -0.60 5.05 23.36
C PHE A 51 -0.17 5.79 24.64
N ASP A 52 -1.03 6.64 25.18
CA ASP A 52 -0.63 7.68 26.15
C ASP A 52 -1.38 7.61 27.49
N SER A 53 -2.42 6.79 27.59
CA SER A 53 -3.13 6.57 28.86
C SER A 53 -2.31 5.72 29.81
N ASP A 54 -2.36 6.03 31.11
CA ASP A 54 -1.78 5.20 32.17
C ASP A 54 -2.38 3.78 32.23
N ASN A 55 -3.56 3.59 31.62
CA ASN A 55 -4.23 2.30 31.53
C ASN A 55 -3.90 1.53 30.23
N ASN A 56 -2.98 2.01 29.41
CA ASN A 56 -2.54 1.28 28.22
C ASN A 56 -1.72 0.05 28.62
N VAL A 57 -2.13 -1.11 28.11
CA VAL A 57 -1.49 -2.41 28.39
C VAL A 57 -1.06 -3.16 27.14
N ARG A 58 -1.35 -2.65 25.94
CA ARG A 58 -1.26 -3.45 24.70
C ARG A 58 -0.82 -2.70 23.44
N ASP A 59 -0.92 -1.36 23.41
CA ASP A 59 -0.65 -0.58 22.21
C ASP A 59 0.69 0.12 22.32
N VAL A 60 1.55 -0.06 21.33
CA VAL A 60 2.87 0.58 21.27
C VAL A 60 2.97 1.35 19.97
N ALA A 61 3.53 2.56 20.03
CA ALA A 61 3.88 3.34 18.85
C ALA A 61 5.40 3.50 18.77
N TRP A 62 5.98 3.06 17.66
CA TRP A 62 7.32 3.45 17.25
C TRP A 62 7.18 4.53 16.19
N LEU A 63 7.77 5.70 16.44
CA LEU A 63 7.61 6.88 15.59
C LEU A 63 8.86 7.15 14.76
N GLY A 64 8.73 7.05 13.43
CA GLY A 64 9.85 7.20 12.50
C GLY A 64 9.50 6.70 11.09
N ASP A 65 10.51 6.48 10.25
CA ASP A 65 10.28 5.90 8.93
C ASP A 65 9.92 4.41 9.01
N CYS A 66 8.95 3.97 8.21
CA CYS A 66 8.47 2.60 8.26
C CYS A 66 9.58 1.57 7.97
N ASP A 67 10.50 1.89 7.07
CA ASP A 67 11.57 0.96 6.69
C ASP A 67 12.56 0.78 7.85
N GLU A 68 12.91 1.87 8.53
CA GLU A 68 13.78 1.85 9.71
C GLU A 68 13.14 1.07 10.86
N GLY A 69 11.84 1.30 11.11
CA GLY A 69 11.12 0.61 12.18
C GLY A 69 10.96 -0.89 11.92
N CYS A 70 10.64 -1.27 10.69
CA CYS A 70 10.59 -2.68 10.26
C CYS A 70 11.97 -3.33 10.37
N GLN A 71 13.03 -2.64 9.96
CA GLN A 71 14.39 -3.15 10.07
C GLN A 71 14.80 -3.33 11.54
N LEU A 72 14.50 -2.37 12.41
CA LEU A 72 14.79 -2.49 13.85
C LEU A 72 14.04 -3.66 14.48
N LEU A 73 12.77 -3.87 14.09
CA LEU A 73 11.98 -5.02 14.54
C LEU A 73 12.61 -6.34 14.06
N ALA A 74 12.99 -6.41 12.78
CA ALA A 74 13.65 -7.58 12.19
C ALA A 74 14.98 -7.88 12.90
N ASP A 75 15.80 -6.87 13.16
CA ASP A 75 17.07 -7.01 13.88
C ASP A 75 16.85 -7.60 15.28
N LYS A 76 15.81 -7.14 16.01
CA LYS A 76 15.45 -7.67 17.33
C LYS A 76 14.93 -9.11 17.29
N LEU A 77 14.32 -9.52 16.19
CA LEU A 77 13.83 -10.88 15.97
C LEU A 77 14.91 -11.82 15.38
N GLY A 78 16.08 -11.28 15.00
CA GLY A 78 17.15 -12.05 14.35
C GLY A 78 16.97 -12.24 12.84
N TRP A 79 16.05 -11.52 12.20
CA TRP A 79 15.77 -11.56 10.75
C TRP A 79 16.40 -10.40 9.98
N GLY A 80 17.21 -9.58 10.65
CA GLY A 80 17.73 -8.32 10.12
C GLY A 80 18.47 -8.46 8.79
N ASP A 81 19.46 -9.34 8.76
CA ASP A 81 20.30 -9.56 7.58
C ASP A 81 19.54 -10.29 6.46
N GLU A 82 18.66 -11.22 6.83
CA GLU A 82 17.78 -11.91 5.88
C GLU A 82 16.87 -10.91 5.14
N LEU A 83 16.25 -9.99 5.89
CA LEU A 83 15.40 -8.95 5.30
C LEU A 83 16.17 -8.05 4.33
N LYS A 84 17.38 -7.60 4.71
CA LYS A 84 18.23 -6.77 3.84
C LYS A 84 18.61 -7.48 2.55
N GLN A 85 19.04 -8.73 2.65
CA GLN A 85 19.40 -9.55 1.49
C GLN A 85 18.19 -9.75 0.55
N LEU A 86 17.02 -10.01 1.13
CA LEU A 86 15.78 -10.16 0.36
C LEU A 86 15.48 -8.88 -0.42
N VAL A 87 15.43 -7.72 0.26
CA VAL A 87 15.15 -6.42 -0.36
C VAL A 87 16.14 -6.12 -1.49
N GLU A 88 17.44 -6.30 -1.26
CA GLU A 88 18.46 -6.07 -2.29
C GLU A 88 18.27 -6.97 -3.52
N SER A 89 18.00 -8.25 -3.30
CA SER A 89 17.84 -9.22 -4.39
C SER A 89 16.58 -8.94 -5.23
N GLU A 90 15.48 -8.54 -4.59
CA GLU A 90 14.22 -8.23 -5.28
C GLU A 90 14.29 -6.89 -6.02
N HIS A 91 14.93 -5.86 -5.44
CA HIS A 91 15.16 -4.60 -6.16
C HIS A 91 15.98 -4.80 -7.43
N LYS A 92 17.05 -5.62 -7.38
CA LYS A 92 17.84 -5.96 -8.57
C LYS A 92 16.98 -6.63 -9.66
N LYS A 93 16.08 -7.54 -9.29
CA LYS A 93 15.17 -8.20 -10.25
C LYS A 93 14.21 -7.21 -10.90
N ILE A 94 13.64 -6.31 -10.09
CA ILE A 94 12.73 -5.26 -10.57
C ILE A 94 13.44 -4.33 -11.54
N ASP A 95 14.67 -3.90 -11.22
CA ASP A 95 15.45 -3.00 -12.07
C ASP A 95 15.83 -3.65 -13.41
N ILE A 96 16.23 -4.93 -13.39
CA ILE A 96 16.48 -5.72 -14.61
C ILE A 96 15.22 -5.81 -15.46
N GLN A 97 14.06 -6.05 -14.84
CA GLN A 97 12.80 -6.18 -15.55
C GLN A 97 12.37 -4.85 -16.19
N LYS A 98 12.44 -3.75 -15.44
CA LYS A 98 12.16 -2.40 -15.96
C LYS A 98 13.06 -2.04 -17.15
N ALA A 99 14.36 -2.32 -17.05
CA ALA A 99 15.29 -2.05 -18.14
C ALA A 99 14.98 -2.88 -19.41
N LYS A 100 14.50 -4.11 -19.27
CA LYS A 100 14.05 -4.93 -20.41
C LYS A 100 12.78 -4.36 -21.03
N GLU A 101 11.80 -3.97 -20.22
CA GLU A 101 10.55 -3.38 -20.68
C GLU A 101 10.79 -2.05 -21.43
N GLU A 102 11.68 -1.20 -20.91
CA GLU A 102 12.07 0.05 -21.58
C GLU A 102 12.77 -0.19 -22.92
N LYS A 103 13.61 -1.22 -23.04
CA LYS A 103 14.25 -1.60 -24.31
C LYS A 103 13.23 -2.10 -25.33
N MET A 104 12.31 -2.98 -24.91
CA MET A 104 11.24 -3.48 -25.77
C MET A 104 10.27 -2.37 -26.20
N ALA A 105 10.01 -1.39 -25.34
CA ALA A 105 9.19 -0.23 -25.69
C ALA A 105 9.89 0.67 -26.73
N LYS A 106 11.21 0.88 -26.62
CA LYS A 106 12.00 1.65 -27.59
C LYS A 106 12.13 0.94 -28.95
N GLU A 107 12.30 -0.38 -28.97
CA GLU A 107 12.31 -1.16 -30.22
C GLU A 107 10.96 -1.17 -30.94
N LYS A 108 9.84 -1.19 -30.21
CA LYS A 108 8.50 -1.09 -30.82
C LYS A 108 8.21 0.27 -31.44
N VAL A 109 8.80 1.35 -30.92
CA VAL A 109 8.69 2.71 -31.48
C VAL A 109 9.57 2.88 -32.73
N GLY A 110 10.70 2.16 -32.83
CA GLY A 110 11.57 2.20 -34.00
C GLY A 110 11.01 1.53 -35.27
N THR A 111 10.11 0.54 -35.12
CA THR A 111 9.61 -0.28 -36.25
C THR A 111 8.44 0.38 -37.03
N VAL A 112 7.83 1.46 -36.53
CA VAL A 112 6.80 2.23 -37.27
C VAL A 112 7.45 3.46 -37.91
N SER A 113 8.43 3.27 -38.79
CA SER A 113 8.96 4.39 -39.59
C SER A 113 9.66 3.99 -40.90
N THR A 114 9.20 2.97 -41.62
CA THR A 114 9.50 2.84 -43.07
C THR A 114 8.53 1.88 -43.75
N THR A 115 7.56 2.42 -44.51
CA THR A 115 7.31 2.04 -45.91
C THR A 115 6.57 3.21 -46.57
N ASP A 116 7.30 3.87 -47.46
CA ASP A 116 6.84 4.81 -48.48
C ASP A 116 5.90 4.07 -49.44
N ASP A 117 4.72 4.64 -49.69
CA ASP A 117 4.04 4.49 -50.99
C ASP A 117 3.44 5.85 -51.33
N GLY A 118 4.20 6.62 -52.11
CA GLY A 118 3.80 7.92 -52.62
C GLY A 118 2.50 7.89 -53.43
N ILE A 119 1.67 8.92 -53.25
CA ILE A 119 0.63 9.32 -54.21
C ILE A 119 0.63 10.85 -54.32
N GLN A 120 0.47 11.27 -55.58
CA GLN A 120 0.80 12.54 -56.22
C GLN A 120 0.06 13.78 -55.72
N ASP A 121 0.77 14.91 -55.88
CA ASP A 121 0.26 16.26 -56.05
C ASP A 121 -1.04 16.31 -56.87
N LYS A 122 -2.09 16.90 -56.29
CA LYS A 122 -3.06 17.71 -57.01
C LYS A 122 -3.34 18.99 -56.24
N LYS A 123 -2.89 20.10 -56.82
CA LYS A 123 -3.40 21.45 -56.61
C LYS A 123 -4.88 21.52 -57.02
N GLU A 124 -5.74 22.03 -56.14
CA GLU A 124 -6.99 22.73 -56.46
C GLU A 124 -7.48 23.42 -55.18
N ASP A 125 -7.13 24.68 -54.95
CA ASP A 125 -7.80 25.93 -55.34
C ASP A 125 -8.99 26.34 -54.43
N ASP A 126 -8.98 27.64 -54.13
CA ASP A 126 -9.83 28.46 -53.28
C ASP A 126 -11.26 27.95 -52.99
N THR A 127 -11.77 28.15 -51.77
CA THR A 127 -12.53 29.37 -51.40
C THR A 127 -13.24 29.20 -50.02
N LYS A 128 -13.05 30.20 -49.15
CA LYS A 128 -14.09 30.90 -48.34
C LYS A 128 -14.75 30.28 -47.08
N LYS A 129 -14.75 31.17 -46.06
CA LYS A 129 -15.75 31.46 -45.00
C LYS A 129 -15.43 30.86 -43.63
N GLU A 130 -14.69 31.58 -42.76
CA GLU A 130 -15.18 32.72 -41.95
C GLU A 130 -16.62 32.54 -41.48
N TRP A 131 -16.79 32.14 -40.22
CA TRP A 131 -17.95 32.50 -39.41
C TRP A 131 -17.46 32.83 -38.00
N LEU A 132 -17.52 34.14 -37.74
CA LEU A 132 -17.75 34.75 -36.43
C LEU A 132 -18.87 34.05 -35.66
#